data_AF-A0A8E2AQK3-F1
#
_entry.id   AF-A0A8E2AQK3-F1
#
_cell.length_a   1.000
_cell.length_b   1.000
_cell.length_c   1.000
_cell.angle_alpha   90.00
_cell.angle_beta   90.00
_cell.angle_gamma   90.00
#
_symmetry.space_group_name_H-M   'P 1'
#
loop_
_entity.id
_entity.type
_entity.pdbx_description
1 polymer ?
#
loop_
_entity_poly.entity_id
_entity_poly.type
_entity_poly.pdbx_seq_one_letter_code
_entity_poly.pdbx_strand_id
1 'polypeptide(L)'
;HHWAWEVAEVLHRDISVENIMFYRTKSEVVGVLNDWDYAEKKSNLPLVEFNLLNAIEVARKNRWENEQGAPDDSDVHSDPPHVPTEPADEVASRSESEPAPVKQARYRTGTGPFMAIELLQSGPIYPFHRYRFDLESFCYVLVWFCLGFNPKKRKVAHIDTWKHGGFKQIALAKLRYVQSSEEQKDLWNRAKSKQYLDLYKTWADPLVQMVCTVQDSVRDIERIIEKACRMSPKGVSEKLEEWKTEIRGYELAREQALTYEQVMAILVK
;
A
#
# COMPACT_ATOMS: atom_id res chain seq x y z
N HIS A 1 11.14 -7.87 -11.02
CA HIS A 1 9.93 -7.06 -10.75
C HIS A 1 9.68 -6.04 -11.86
N HIS A 2 10.45 -4.96 -11.98
CA HIS A 2 10.24 -3.93 -13.03
C HIS A 2 10.08 -4.47 -14.46
N TRP A 3 10.89 -5.44 -14.87
CA TRP A 3 10.74 -6.07 -16.18
C TRP A 3 9.37 -6.74 -16.39
N ALA A 4 8.80 -7.38 -15.36
CA ALA A 4 7.45 -7.96 -15.45
C ALA A 4 6.37 -6.88 -15.58
N TRP A 5 6.57 -5.73 -14.91
CA TRP A 5 5.68 -4.59 -15.04
C TRP A 5 5.73 -3.92 -16.41
N GLU A 6 6.93 -3.66 -16.94
CA GLU A 6 7.12 -2.96 -18.21
C GLU A 6 6.89 -3.84 -19.44
N VAL A 7 7.33 -5.10 -19.40
CA VAL A 7 7.33 -5.99 -20.58
C VAL A 7 6.15 -6.95 -20.58
N ALA A 8 5.87 -7.56 -19.42
CA ALA A 8 4.75 -8.50 -19.32
C ALA A 8 3.44 -7.81 -18.95
N GLU A 9 3.47 -6.51 -18.60
CA GLU A 9 2.33 -5.74 -18.12
C GLU A 9 1.65 -6.38 -16.90
N VAL A 10 2.45 -6.95 -16.00
CA VAL A 10 1.97 -7.65 -14.79
C VAL A 10 2.48 -6.95 -13.53
N LEU A 11 1.55 -6.65 -12.61
CA LEU A 11 1.83 -6.12 -11.28
C LEU A 11 1.78 -7.26 -10.25
N HIS A 12 2.71 -7.31 -9.30
CA HIS A 12 2.82 -8.43 -8.36
C HIS A 12 1.82 -8.35 -7.20
N ARG A 13 1.64 -7.17 -6.59
CA ARG A 13 0.65 -6.89 -5.53
C ARG A 13 0.83 -7.62 -4.19
N ASP A 14 1.96 -8.30 -3.98
CA ASP A 14 2.29 -8.93 -2.70
C ASP A 14 3.82 -9.02 -2.48
N ILE A 15 4.49 -7.88 -2.56
CA ILE A 15 5.91 -7.81 -2.23
C ILE A 15 6.09 -7.96 -0.72
N SER A 16 6.60 -9.11 -0.31
CA SER A 16 6.81 -9.48 1.09
C SER A 16 8.10 -10.28 1.27
N VAL A 17 8.53 -10.49 2.51
CA VAL A 17 9.74 -11.26 2.81
C VAL A 17 9.62 -12.75 2.45
N GLU A 18 8.41 -13.29 2.48
CA GLU A 18 8.13 -14.70 2.11
C GLU A 18 8.24 -14.91 0.60
N ASN A 19 8.03 -13.83 -0.17
CA ASN A 19 8.05 -13.84 -1.64
C ASN A 19 9.40 -13.41 -2.21
N ILE A 20 10.38 -13.08 -1.35
CA ILE A 20 11.74 -12.70 -1.77
C ILE A 20 12.69 -13.83 -1.39
N MET A 21 13.08 -14.60 -2.39
CA MET A 21 14.07 -15.65 -2.28
C MET A 21 15.42 -15.20 -2.84
N PHE A 22 16.47 -15.95 -2.53
CA PHE A 22 17.74 -15.83 -3.24
C PHE A 22 18.40 -17.19 -3.33
N TYR A 23 19.18 -17.39 -4.39
CA TYR A 23 20.15 -18.48 -4.44
C TYR A 23 21.55 -17.90 -4.59
N ARG A 24 22.55 -18.68 -4.16
CA ARG A 24 23.96 -18.30 -4.26
C ARG A 24 24.65 -19.28 -5.18
N THR A 25 25.37 -18.76 -6.16
CA THR A 25 26.36 -19.52 -6.91
C THR A 25 27.73 -19.32 -6.26
N LYS A 26 28.78 -19.85 -6.88
CA LYS A 26 30.16 -19.61 -6.41
C LYS A 26 30.60 -18.14 -6.54
N SER A 27 29.98 -17.38 -7.44
CA SER A 27 30.41 -16.03 -7.83
C SER A 27 29.38 -14.94 -7.57
N GLU A 28 28.11 -15.28 -7.39
CA GLU A 28 27.02 -14.31 -7.33
C GLU A 28 25.90 -14.75 -6.37
N VAL A 29 25.13 -13.75 -5.92
CA VAL A 29 23.88 -13.94 -5.21
C VAL A 29 22.79 -13.38 -6.10
N VAL A 30 21.82 -14.22 -6.46
CA VAL A 30 20.71 -13.84 -7.35
C VAL A 30 19.43 -13.84 -6.54
N GLY A 31 18.77 -12.68 -6.49
CA GLY A 31 17.44 -12.55 -5.90
C GLY A 31 16.37 -13.09 -6.84
N VAL A 32 15.36 -13.77 -6.31
CA VAL A 32 14.24 -14.33 -7.03
C VAL A 32 12.95 -13.88 -6.35
N LEU A 33 12.03 -13.32 -7.12
CA LEU A 33 10.70 -12.95 -6.66
C LEU A 33 9.70 -14.04 -7.10
N ASN A 34 9.01 -14.65 -6.14
CA ASN A 34 8.01 -15.70 -6.38
C ASN A 34 6.62 -15.30 -5.90
N ASP A 35 5.68 -16.23 -6.03
CA ASP A 35 4.29 -16.08 -5.61
C ASP A 35 3.53 -14.99 -6.38
N TRP A 36 3.25 -15.30 -7.64
CA TRP A 36 2.52 -14.42 -8.56
C TRP A 36 1.01 -14.68 -8.52
N ASP A 37 0.49 -15.37 -7.50
CA ASP A 37 -0.92 -15.77 -7.43
C ASP A 37 -1.87 -14.56 -7.26
N TYR A 38 -1.37 -13.46 -6.67
CA TYR A 38 -2.08 -12.18 -6.57
C TYR A 38 -1.79 -11.22 -7.73
N ALA A 39 -0.99 -11.64 -8.70
CA ALA A 39 -0.56 -10.77 -9.77
C ALA A 39 -1.74 -10.37 -10.67
N GLU A 40 -1.70 -9.15 -11.20
CA GLU A 40 -2.77 -8.60 -12.01
C GLU A 40 -2.23 -7.94 -13.28
N LYS A 41 -2.96 -8.08 -14.38
CA LYS A 41 -2.60 -7.40 -15.61
C LYS A 41 -2.85 -5.90 -15.49
N LYS A 42 -1.94 -5.10 -16.04
CA LYS A 42 -2.06 -3.64 -16.10
C LYS A 42 -3.37 -3.20 -16.75
N SER A 43 -3.85 -3.94 -17.75
CA SER A 43 -5.14 -3.72 -18.43
C SER A 43 -6.35 -3.85 -17.50
N ASN A 44 -6.23 -4.65 -16.44
CA ASN A 44 -7.29 -4.92 -15.48
C ASN A 44 -7.25 -3.96 -14.29
N LEU A 45 -6.14 -3.22 -14.13
CA LEU A 45 -6.03 -2.16 -13.12
C LEU A 45 -6.91 -0.99 -13.58
N PRO A 46 -7.93 -0.61 -12.80
CA PRO A 46 -8.89 0.36 -13.26
C PRO A 46 -8.25 1.75 -13.28
N LEU A 47 -8.28 2.38 -14.46
CA LEU A 47 -7.91 3.78 -14.66
C LEU A 47 -9.07 4.67 -14.18
N VAL A 48 -9.30 4.70 -12.87
CA VAL A 48 -10.31 5.58 -12.29
C VAL A 48 -9.68 6.94 -12.06
N GLU A 49 -10.22 7.98 -12.70
CA GLU A 49 -9.93 9.36 -12.31
C GLU A 49 -10.48 9.66 -10.91
N PHE A 50 -9.80 10.52 -10.16
CA PHE A 50 -10.24 10.89 -8.83
C PHE A 50 -11.62 11.55 -8.89
N ASN A 51 -12.59 10.93 -8.22
CA ASN A 51 -13.93 11.51 -8.11
C ASN A 51 -14.06 12.27 -6.79
N LEU A 52 -13.78 13.58 -6.84
CA LEU A 52 -13.87 14.45 -5.67
C LEU A 52 -15.26 14.45 -5.01
N LEU A 53 -16.34 14.43 -5.79
CA LEU A 53 -17.69 14.45 -5.24
C LEU A 53 -17.99 13.17 -4.45
N ASN A 54 -17.64 12.01 -5.02
CA ASN A 54 -17.74 10.72 -4.34
C ASN A 54 -16.84 10.68 -3.09
N ALA A 55 -15.63 11.22 -3.17
CA ALA A 55 -14.72 11.27 -2.03
C ALA A 55 -15.28 12.13 -0.87
N ILE A 56 -15.91 13.26 -1.18
CA ILE A 56 -16.60 14.11 -0.19
C ILE A 56 -17.78 13.36 0.44
N GLU A 57 -18.58 12.66 -0.37
CA GLU A 57 -19.72 11.89 0.11
C GLU A 57 -19.28 10.78 1.09
N VAL A 58 -18.29 9.98 0.71
CA VAL A 58 -17.70 8.95 1.57
C VAL A 58 -17.13 9.56 2.85
N ALA A 59 -16.40 10.68 2.76
CA ALA A 59 -15.84 11.33 3.93
C ALA A 59 -16.91 11.89 4.89
N ARG A 60 -18.02 12.44 4.37
CA ARG A 60 -19.17 12.86 5.18
C ARG A 60 -19.85 11.68 5.87
N LYS A 61 -20.04 10.57 5.16
CA LYS A 61 -20.61 9.35 5.72
C LYS A 61 -19.74 8.79 6.84
N ASN A 62 -18.44 8.64 6.61
CA ASN A 62 -17.50 8.12 7.62
C ASN A 62 -17.45 9.00 8.87
N ARG A 63 -17.52 10.34 8.70
CA ARG A 63 -17.58 11.28 9.83
C ARG A 63 -18.82 11.02 10.69
N TRP A 64 -19.98 10.91 10.05
CA TRP A 64 -21.25 10.63 10.72
C TRP A 64 -21.24 9.29 11.47
N GLU A 65 -20.71 8.23 10.85
CA GLU A 65 -20.61 6.90 11.48
C GLU A 65 -19.66 6.89 12.68
N ASN A 66 -18.53 7.60 12.61
CA ASN A 66 -17.59 7.76 13.72
C ASN A 66 -18.21 8.54 14.90
N GLU A 67 -19.01 9.56 14.62
CA GLU A 67 -19.75 10.33 15.65
C GLU A 67 -20.81 9.46 16.37
N GLN A 68 -21.31 8.40 15.71
CA GLN A 68 -22.27 7.46 16.28
C GLN A 68 -21.62 6.22 16.94
N GLY A 69 -20.30 6.09 16.90
CA GLY A 69 -19.58 4.95 17.49
C GLY A 69 -19.80 3.62 16.76
N ALA A 70 -20.05 3.66 15.44
CA ALA A 70 -20.20 2.45 14.63
C ALA A 70 -18.89 1.62 14.61
N PRO A 71 -18.97 0.27 14.61
CA PRO A 71 -17.78 -0.58 14.53
C PRO A 71 -17.04 -0.39 13.20
N ASP A 72 -15.72 -0.34 13.28
CA ASP A 72 -14.82 -0.17 12.13
C ASP A 72 -14.77 -1.48 11.31
N ASP A 73 -15.51 -1.54 10.20
CA ASP A 73 -15.62 -2.72 9.31
C ASP A 73 -14.33 -2.98 8.50
N SER A 74 -13.22 -2.33 8.84
CA SER A 74 -11.93 -2.50 8.16
C SER A 74 -11.16 -3.76 8.56
N ASP A 75 -11.63 -4.49 9.58
CA ASP A 75 -11.00 -5.69 10.16
C ASP A 75 -11.42 -7.03 9.51
N VAL A 76 -12.15 -7.03 8.40
CA VAL A 76 -12.48 -8.30 7.70
C VAL A 76 -11.25 -8.83 6.97
N HIS A 77 -10.47 -9.68 7.64
CA HIS A 77 -9.59 -10.65 7.01
C HIS A 77 -10.44 -11.56 6.12
N SER A 78 -10.63 -11.16 4.87
CA SER A 78 -11.26 -11.99 3.86
C SER A 78 -10.15 -12.78 3.18
N ASP A 79 -9.84 -13.96 3.69
CA ASP A 79 -9.21 -14.97 2.85
C ASP A 79 -10.13 -15.18 1.63
N PRO A 80 -9.61 -15.22 0.39
CA PRO A 80 -10.43 -15.57 -0.75
C PRO A 80 -11.04 -16.96 -0.52
N PRO A 81 -12.26 -17.23 -1.01
CA PRO A 81 -12.86 -18.54 -0.87
C PRO A 81 -11.90 -19.58 -1.44
N HIS A 82 -11.46 -20.49 -0.57
CA HIS A 82 -10.83 -21.73 -0.98
C HIS A 82 -11.79 -22.39 -1.96
N VAL A 83 -11.42 -22.49 -3.23
CA VAL A 83 -12.19 -23.23 -4.22
C VAL A 83 -12.27 -24.66 -3.70
N PRO A 84 -13.43 -25.14 -3.21
CA PRO A 84 -13.54 -26.51 -2.79
C PRO A 84 -13.39 -27.33 -4.06
N THR A 85 -12.39 -28.21 -4.08
CA THR A 85 -12.28 -29.23 -5.11
C THR A 85 -13.38 -30.25 -4.82
N GLU A 86 -14.61 -29.99 -5.28
CA GLU A 86 -15.65 -31.00 -5.24
C GLU A 86 -15.52 -31.97 -6.42
N PRO A 87 -15.72 -33.28 -6.21
CA PRO A 87 -15.68 -34.26 -7.28
C PRO A 87 -16.88 -34.08 -8.21
N ALA A 88 -16.69 -34.42 -9.48
CA ALA A 88 -17.76 -34.55 -10.44
C ALA A 88 -18.78 -35.60 -9.97
N ASP A 89 -20.03 -35.20 -9.74
CA ASP A 89 -21.25 -35.85 -10.20
C ASP A 89 -22.47 -35.27 -9.46
N GLU A 90 -23.33 -34.53 -10.16
CA GLU A 90 -24.79 -34.78 -10.25
C GLU A 90 -25.53 -33.60 -10.89
N VAL A 91 -26.36 -33.95 -11.87
CA VAL A 91 -27.17 -33.05 -12.69
C VAL A 91 -28.48 -32.74 -11.97
N ALA A 92 -28.78 -31.47 -11.69
CA ALA A 92 -30.16 -31.02 -11.52
C ALA A 92 -30.33 -29.52 -11.84
N SER A 93 -31.24 -29.27 -12.76
CA SER A 93 -31.67 -27.99 -13.32
C SER A 93 -32.14 -26.96 -12.28
N ARG A 94 -31.63 -25.73 -12.36
CA ARG A 94 -32.28 -24.56 -11.75
C ARG A 94 -32.04 -23.30 -12.60
N SER A 95 -33.14 -22.59 -12.83
CA SER A 95 -33.33 -21.43 -13.71
C SER A 95 -32.32 -20.30 -13.55
N GLU A 96 -31.78 -19.83 -14.67
CA GLU A 96 -30.94 -18.63 -14.80
C GLU A 96 -31.74 -17.37 -14.50
N SER A 97 -31.52 -16.78 -13.33
CA SER A 97 -31.70 -15.34 -13.13
C SER A 97 -30.30 -14.73 -13.11
N GLU A 98 -30.01 -13.84 -14.05
CA GLU A 98 -28.74 -13.11 -14.11
C GLU A 98 -28.42 -12.49 -12.74
N PRO A 99 -27.26 -12.80 -12.13
CA PRO A 99 -26.87 -12.15 -10.89
C PRO A 99 -26.53 -10.69 -11.20
N ALA A 100 -27.06 -9.79 -10.36
CA ALA A 100 -26.70 -8.38 -10.33
C ALA A 100 -25.17 -8.20 -10.37
N PRO A 101 -24.65 -7.11 -10.95
CA PRO A 101 -23.21 -6.91 -11.12
C PRO A 101 -22.53 -7.04 -9.76
N VAL A 102 -21.71 -8.09 -9.63
CA VAL A 102 -20.93 -8.39 -8.44
C VAL A 102 -20.11 -7.15 -8.13
N LYS A 103 -20.40 -6.50 -7.00
CA LYS A 103 -19.53 -5.47 -6.43
C LYS A 103 -18.15 -6.11 -6.28
N GLN A 104 -17.21 -5.78 -7.15
CA GLN A 104 -15.83 -6.23 -7.04
C GLN A 104 -15.34 -5.90 -5.63
N ALA A 105 -15.15 -6.94 -4.82
CA ALA A 105 -14.67 -6.80 -3.46
C ALA A 105 -13.32 -6.07 -3.50
N ARG A 106 -13.12 -5.13 -2.57
CA ARG A 106 -11.85 -4.39 -2.42
C ARG A 106 -10.79 -5.38 -1.93
N TYR A 107 -10.12 -6.07 -2.86
CA TYR A 107 -9.08 -7.04 -2.55
C TYR A 107 -7.87 -6.34 -1.91
N ARG A 108 -7.86 -6.26 -0.58
CA ARG A 108 -6.67 -5.97 0.23
C ARG A 108 -5.77 -7.20 0.25
N THR A 109 -5.16 -7.50 -0.89
CA THR A 109 -4.15 -8.55 -1.02
C THR A 109 -2.83 -7.99 -0.54
N GLY A 110 -2.15 -8.67 0.39
CA GLY A 110 -0.81 -8.29 0.84
C GLY A 110 -0.53 -8.60 2.31
N THR A 111 0.74 -8.88 2.62
CA THR A 111 1.20 -9.05 4.00
C THR A 111 1.17 -7.69 4.74
N GLY A 112 0.26 -7.51 5.70
CA GLY A 112 0.01 -6.22 6.41
C GLY A 112 1.26 -5.40 6.81
N PRO A 113 2.31 -6.01 7.42
CA PRO A 113 3.57 -5.33 7.71
C PRO A 113 4.27 -4.66 6.53
N PHE A 114 4.10 -5.17 5.31
CA PHE A 114 4.76 -4.68 4.09
C PHE A 114 3.80 -3.94 3.15
N MET A 115 2.49 -4.11 3.29
CA MET A 115 1.50 -3.39 2.48
C MET A 115 1.67 -1.86 2.53
N ALA A 116 1.51 -1.17 1.39
CA ALA A 116 1.58 0.29 1.32
C ALA A 116 0.51 0.98 2.20
N ILE A 117 0.79 2.18 2.70
CA ILE A 117 -0.08 2.93 3.63
C ILE A 117 -1.48 3.13 3.03
N GLU A 118 -1.57 3.54 1.77
CA GLU A 118 -2.86 3.80 1.12
C GLU A 118 -3.72 2.53 0.99
N LEU A 119 -3.11 1.35 0.86
CA LEU A 119 -3.83 0.07 0.80
C LEU A 119 -4.33 -0.38 2.17
N LEU A 120 -3.62 -0.01 3.24
CA LEU A 120 -3.99 -0.28 4.62
C LEU A 120 -5.16 0.59 5.09
N GLN A 121 -5.46 1.70 4.41
CA GLN A 121 -6.52 2.62 4.78
C GLN A 121 -7.83 2.35 4.01
N SER A 122 -8.97 2.40 4.71
CA SER A 122 -10.31 2.50 4.09
C SER A 122 -10.58 3.93 3.61
N GLY A 123 -9.74 4.48 2.73
CA GLY A 123 -9.81 5.88 2.31
C GLY A 123 -10.74 6.13 1.10
N PRO A 124 -11.24 7.36 0.93
CA PRO A 124 -11.99 7.74 -0.28
C PRO A 124 -11.08 7.91 -1.51
N ILE A 125 -9.76 7.85 -1.31
CA ILE A 125 -8.80 8.35 -2.29
C ILE A 125 -8.54 7.35 -3.41
N TYR A 126 -8.06 6.14 -3.14
CA TYR A 126 -7.98 5.09 -4.16
C TYR A 126 -7.90 3.68 -3.57
N PRO A 127 -8.76 2.73 -3.99
CA PRO A 127 -8.72 1.36 -3.49
C PRO A 127 -7.91 0.38 -4.36
N PHE A 128 -7.23 0.84 -5.42
CA PHE A 128 -6.65 -0.04 -6.45
C PHE A 128 -5.13 -0.05 -6.44
N HIS A 129 -4.56 -1.25 -6.56
CA HIS A 129 -3.13 -1.44 -6.56
C HIS A 129 -2.43 -0.72 -7.73
N ARG A 130 -1.29 -0.09 -7.45
CA ARG A 130 -0.43 0.61 -8.42
C ARG A 130 1.00 0.14 -8.25
N TYR A 131 1.82 0.30 -9.30
CA TYR A 131 3.24 -0.09 -9.28
C TYR A 131 4.02 0.51 -8.11
N ARG A 132 3.76 1.77 -7.75
CA ARG A 132 4.39 2.42 -6.59
C ARG A 132 4.12 1.74 -5.25
N PHE A 133 3.02 0.99 -5.11
CA PHE A 133 2.75 0.26 -3.87
C PHE A 133 3.67 -0.95 -3.70
N ASP A 134 4.04 -1.61 -4.80
CA ASP A 134 5.06 -2.68 -4.77
C ASP A 134 6.43 -2.10 -4.38
N LEU A 135 6.75 -0.88 -4.86
CA LEU A 135 7.97 -0.16 -4.46
C LEU A 135 7.96 0.26 -2.98
N GLU A 136 6.83 0.79 -2.48
CA GLU A 136 6.65 1.14 -1.07
C GLU A 136 6.74 -0.10 -0.18
N SER A 137 6.18 -1.23 -0.63
CA SER A 137 6.29 -2.50 0.07
C SER A 137 7.73 -3.00 0.15
N PHE A 138 8.49 -2.88 -0.95
CA PHE A 138 9.92 -3.16 -0.97
C PHE A 138 10.72 -2.26 -0.02
N CYS A 139 10.37 -0.97 0.07
CA CYS A 139 10.95 -0.06 1.06
C CYS A 139 10.74 -0.59 2.48
N TYR A 140 9.53 -1.03 2.84
CA TYR A 140 9.26 -1.59 4.17
C TYR A 140 10.00 -2.89 4.46
N VAL A 141 10.23 -3.74 3.44
CA VAL A 141 11.11 -4.92 3.56
C VAL A 141 12.54 -4.50 3.92
N LEU A 142 13.09 -3.48 3.25
CA LEU A 142 14.44 -2.97 3.54
C LEU A 142 14.53 -2.38 4.96
N VAL A 143 13.53 -1.59 5.38
CA VAL A 143 13.46 -1.03 6.74
C VAL A 143 13.47 -2.17 7.77
N TRP A 144 12.56 -3.13 7.62
CA TRP A 144 12.44 -4.27 8.52
C TRP A 144 13.74 -5.07 8.63
N PHE A 145 14.36 -5.39 7.48
CA PHE A 145 15.56 -6.19 7.48
C PHE A 145 16.76 -5.44 8.06
N CYS A 146 17.02 -4.21 7.60
CA CYS A 146 18.20 -3.46 8.01
C CYS A 146 18.17 -3.07 9.50
N LEU A 147 17.00 -2.76 10.05
CA LEU A 147 16.87 -2.41 11.47
C LEU A 147 16.66 -3.64 12.36
N GLY A 148 16.04 -4.70 11.85
CA GLY A 148 15.72 -5.89 12.63
C GLY A 148 16.82 -6.96 12.65
N PHE A 149 17.68 -7.03 11.63
CA PHE A 149 18.58 -8.17 11.46
C PHE A 149 19.72 -8.20 12.48
N ASN A 150 19.81 -9.32 13.18
CA ASN A 150 20.89 -9.65 14.09
C ASN A 150 21.82 -10.68 13.43
N PRO A 151 23.02 -10.29 12.98
CA PRO A 151 23.93 -11.19 12.28
C PRO A 151 24.46 -12.32 13.16
N LYS A 152 24.56 -12.12 14.49
CA LYS A 152 25.03 -13.15 15.43
C LYS A 152 23.99 -14.26 15.61
N LYS A 153 22.71 -13.88 15.72
CA LYS A 153 21.60 -14.83 15.90
C LYS A 153 21.01 -15.32 14.58
N ARG A 154 21.35 -14.70 13.45
CA ARG A 154 20.77 -14.94 12.13
C ARG A 154 19.24 -14.87 12.14
N LYS A 155 18.71 -13.87 12.85
CA LYS A 155 17.27 -13.62 13.01
C LYS A 155 16.98 -12.15 12.81
N VAL A 156 15.82 -11.84 12.26
CA VAL A 156 15.30 -10.48 12.15
C VAL A 156 14.27 -10.28 13.26
N ALA A 157 14.45 -9.24 14.08
CA ALA A 157 13.44 -8.84 15.06
C ALA A 157 12.23 -8.23 14.35
N HIS A 158 11.03 -8.45 14.91
CA HIS A 158 9.83 -7.81 14.38
C HIS A 158 9.80 -6.32 14.75
N ILE A 159 9.15 -5.54 13.89
CA ILE A 159 8.67 -4.20 14.23
C ILE A 159 7.23 -4.40 14.72
N ASP A 160 7.05 -4.55 16.04
CA ASP A 160 5.79 -5.02 16.62
C ASP A 160 4.59 -4.15 16.21
N THR A 161 4.79 -2.84 16.09
CA THR A 161 3.76 -1.87 15.65
C THR A 161 3.29 -2.06 14.22
N TRP A 162 4.05 -2.78 13.38
CA TRP A 162 3.67 -3.12 12.01
C TRP A 162 3.15 -4.55 11.87
N LYS A 163 3.37 -5.39 12.89
CA LYS A 163 2.96 -6.80 12.91
C LYS A 163 1.65 -7.02 13.64
N HIS A 164 1.42 -6.29 14.72
CA HIS A 164 0.31 -6.53 15.63
C HIS A 164 -0.68 -5.35 15.57
N GLY A 165 -1.88 -5.63 15.07
CA GLY A 165 -2.97 -4.66 14.95
C GLY A 165 -3.74 -4.81 13.64
N GLY A 166 -4.93 -4.22 13.58
CA GLY A 166 -5.68 -4.08 12.33
C GLY A 166 -4.97 -3.17 11.33
N PHE A 167 -5.43 -3.17 10.07
CA PHE A 167 -4.78 -2.41 9.00
C PHE A 167 -4.68 -0.92 9.30
N LYS A 168 -5.69 -0.34 9.95
CA LYS A 168 -5.70 1.06 10.37
C LYS A 168 -4.59 1.38 11.36
N GLN A 169 -4.35 0.52 12.35
CA GLN A 169 -3.29 0.71 13.34
C GLN A 169 -1.91 0.63 12.67
N ILE A 170 -1.72 -0.31 11.75
CA ILE A 170 -0.49 -0.45 10.97
C ILE A 170 -0.26 0.79 10.09
N ALA A 171 -1.29 1.26 9.39
CA ALA A 171 -1.21 2.48 8.56
C ALA A 171 -0.78 3.69 9.40
N LEU A 172 -1.40 3.90 10.57
CA LEU A 172 -1.07 4.99 11.47
C LEU A 172 0.36 4.87 12.01
N ALA A 173 0.83 3.66 12.32
CA ALA A 173 2.21 3.43 12.77
C ALA A 173 3.22 3.74 11.67
N LYS A 174 2.93 3.34 10.42
CA LYS A 174 3.77 3.67 9.25
C LYS A 174 3.77 5.16 8.95
N LEU A 175 2.63 5.82 8.99
CA LEU A 175 2.53 7.28 8.83
C LEU A 175 3.38 8.04 9.84
N ARG A 176 3.26 7.69 11.14
CA ARG A 176 4.10 8.30 12.17
C ARG A 176 5.58 8.09 11.89
N TYR A 177 5.96 6.86 11.51
CA TYR A 177 7.35 6.56 11.17
C TYR A 177 7.87 7.37 9.98
N VAL A 178 7.12 7.43 8.86
CA VAL A 178 7.61 8.14 7.67
C VAL A 178 7.64 9.67 7.87
N GLN A 179 6.81 10.23 8.76
CA GLN A 179 6.67 11.67 8.99
C GLN A 179 7.45 12.21 10.21
N SER A 180 7.88 11.34 11.13
CA SER A 180 8.56 11.75 12.37
C SER A 180 9.99 11.25 12.41
N SER A 181 10.94 12.19 12.34
CA SER A 181 12.36 11.87 12.52
C SER A 181 12.67 11.27 13.90
N GLU A 182 11.84 11.55 14.91
CA GLU A 182 12.01 10.98 16.25
C GLU A 182 11.60 9.51 16.30
N GLU A 183 10.46 9.16 15.69
CA GLU A 183 10.02 7.76 15.56
C GLU A 183 11.03 6.94 14.73
N GLN A 184 11.66 7.55 13.73
CA GLN A 184 12.73 6.93 12.96
C GLN A 184 13.95 6.64 13.84
N LYS A 185 14.44 7.65 14.60
CA LYS A 185 15.58 7.48 15.52
C LYS A 185 15.31 6.41 16.58
N ASP A 186 14.10 6.34 17.11
CA ASP A 186 13.72 5.31 18.07
C ASP A 186 13.84 3.89 17.50
N LEU A 187 13.50 3.71 16.22
CA LEU A 187 13.73 2.44 15.52
C LEU A 187 15.21 2.21 15.21
N TRP A 188 15.97 3.24 14.85
CA TRP A 188 17.42 3.13 14.63
C TRP A 188 18.17 2.70 15.89
N ASN A 189 17.79 3.25 17.05
CA ASN A 189 18.37 2.92 18.34
C ASN A 189 18.13 1.45 18.74
N ARG A 190 17.13 0.79 18.15
CA ARG A 190 16.83 -0.63 18.36
C ARG A 190 17.68 -1.56 17.50
N ALA A 191 18.36 -1.04 16.47
CA ALA A 191 19.14 -1.82 15.51
C ALA A 191 20.20 -2.69 16.19
N LYS A 192 20.32 -3.94 15.74
CA LYS A 192 21.22 -4.93 16.35
C LYS A 192 22.61 -4.98 15.73
N SER A 193 22.82 -4.24 14.64
CA SER A 193 24.10 -4.18 13.94
C SER A 193 24.32 -2.81 13.34
N LYS A 194 25.48 -2.20 13.64
CA LYS A 194 25.91 -0.95 13.03
C LYS A 194 26.01 -1.06 11.52
N GLN A 195 26.57 -2.16 11.01
CA GLN A 195 26.71 -2.39 9.57
C GLN A 195 25.35 -2.35 8.84
N TYR A 196 24.31 -2.97 9.40
CA TYR A 196 22.99 -2.96 8.78
C TYR A 196 22.25 -1.63 9.00
N LEU A 197 22.54 -0.91 10.09
CA LEU A 197 22.08 0.47 10.25
C LEU A 197 22.72 1.40 9.21
N ASP A 198 23.98 1.21 8.85
CA ASP A 198 24.65 1.98 7.79
C ASP A 198 24.04 1.66 6.41
N LEU A 199 23.69 0.39 6.15
CA LEU A 199 22.91 0.00 4.97
C LEU A 199 21.51 0.63 4.96
N TYR A 200 20.82 0.66 6.10
CA TYR A 200 19.53 1.36 6.22
C TYR A 200 19.68 2.82 5.79
N LYS A 201 20.67 3.54 6.31
CA LYS A 201 20.88 4.97 6.01
C LYS A 201 21.20 5.21 4.55
N THR A 202 21.85 4.25 3.89
CA THR A 202 22.26 4.36 2.49
C THR A 202 21.12 4.01 1.54
N TRP A 203 20.34 2.98 1.87
CA TRP A 203 19.33 2.41 0.96
C TRP A 203 17.90 2.70 1.38
N ALA A 204 17.53 2.43 2.62
CA ALA A 204 16.15 2.51 3.07
C ALA A 204 15.73 3.95 3.41
N ASP A 205 16.59 4.73 4.06
CA ASP A 205 16.25 6.08 4.52
C ASP A 205 15.85 7.02 3.38
N PRO A 206 16.57 7.07 2.24
CA PRO A 206 16.14 7.90 1.10
C PRO A 206 14.79 7.45 0.53
N LEU A 207 14.50 6.14 0.51
CA LEU A 207 13.20 5.62 0.09
C LEU A 207 12.09 6.01 1.07
N VAL A 208 12.36 6.01 2.38
CA VAL A 208 11.42 6.50 3.40
C VAL A 208 11.09 7.97 3.17
N GLN A 209 12.06 8.81 2.78
CA GLN A 209 11.80 10.22 2.43
C GLN A 209 10.93 10.36 1.17
N MET A 210 11.12 9.48 0.18
CA MET A 210 10.26 9.44 -1.00
C MET A 210 8.81 9.04 -0.64
N VAL A 211 8.64 8.03 0.24
CA VAL A 211 7.33 7.67 0.78
C VAL A 211 6.72 8.83 1.59
N CYS A 212 7.51 9.59 2.35
CA CYS A 212 7.01 10.80 3.03
C CYS A 212 6.44 11.81 2.03
N THR A 213 7.13 12.06 0.91
CA THR A 213 6.66 12.94 -0.17
C THR A 213 5.34 12.46 -0.79
N VAL A 214 5.18 11.15 -0.99
CA VAL A 214 3.91 10.54 -1.41
C VAL A 214 2.80 10.90 -0.40
N GLN A 215 3.07 10.71 0.90
CA GLN A 215 2.08 10.97 1.95
C GLN A 215 1.76 12.45 2.16
N ASP A 216 2.69 13.36 1.87
CA ASP A 216 2.41 14.80 1.88
C ASP A 216 1.38 15.17 0.80
N SER A 217 1.51 14.60 -0.40
CA SER A 217 0.53 14.80 -1.49
C SER A 217 -0.84 14.21 -1.13
N VAL A 218 -0.88 13.04 -0.48
CA VAL A 218 -2.14 12.46 0.05
C VAL A 218 -2.78 13.42 1.05
N ARG A 219 -2.00 13.97 2.00
CA ARG A 219 -2.49 14.90 3.02
C ARG A 219 -3.07 16.18 2.42
N ASP A 220 -2.48 16.69 1.34
CA ASP A 220 -3.01 17.88 0.66
C ASP A 220 -4.35 17.60 -0.05
N ILE A 221 -4.50 16.42 -0.66
CA ILE A 221 -5.79 15.96 -1.21
C ILE A 221 -6.83 15.82 -0.08
N GLU A 222 -6.47 15.17 1.03
CA GLU A 222 -7.34 15.02 2.20
C GLU A 222 -7.78 16.38 2.76
N ARG A 223 -6.88 17.38 2.81
CA ARG A 223 -7.21 18.73 3.26
C ARG A 223 -8.28 19.39 2.39
N ILE A 224 -8.25 19.18 1.07
CA ILE A 224 -9.29 19.67 0.17
C ILE A 224 -10.62 18.97 0.47
N ILE A 225 -10.63 17.65 0.62
CA ILE A 225 -11.83 16.87 0.96
C ILE A 225 -12.41 17.37 2.30
N GLU A 226 -11.58 17.54 3.33
CA GLU A 226 -11.99 18.02 4.64
C GLU A 226 -12.60 19.42 4.60
N LYS A 227 -12.01 20.32 3.80
CA LYS A 227 -12.54 21.67 3.58
C LYS A 227 -13.91 21.60 2.90
N ALA A 228 -14.03 20.79 1.86
CA ALA A 228 -15.28 20.59 1.13
C ALA A 228 -16.40 19.97 2.00
N CYS A 229 -16.04 19.05 2.90
CA CYS A 229 -16.99 18.45 3.83
C CYS A 229 -17.70 19.47 4.73
N ARG A 230 -17.04 20.60 5.05
CA ARG A 230 -17.57 21.68 5.91
C ARG A 230 -18.38 22.73 5.14
N MET A 231 -18.48 22.61 3.81
CA MET A 231 -19.16 23.57 2.95
C MET A 231 -20.55 23.10 2.53
N SER A 232 -21.43 24.05 2.20
CA SER A 232 -22.72 23.75 1.58
C SER A 232 -22.53 23.19 0.15
N PRO A 233 -23.51 22.45 -0.40
CA PRO A 233 -23.43 21.95 -1.78
C PRO A 233 -23.17 23.06 -2.81
N LYS A 234 -23.78 24.24 -2.62
CA LYS A 234 -23.53 25.42 -3.48
C LYS A 234 -22.07 25.88 -3.40
N GLY A 235 -21.52 25.99 -2.19
CA GLY A 235 -20.12 26.39 -2.00
C GLY A 235 -19.12 25.39 -2.59
N VAL A 236 -19.41 24.07 -2.49
CA VAL A 236 -18.60 23.05 -3.16
C VAL A 236 -18.66 23.20 -4.69
N SER A 237 -19.86 23.42 -5.25
CA SER A 237 -20.03 23.62 -6.69
C SER A 237 -19.25 24.83 -7.23
N GLU A 238 -19.19 25.92 -6.46
CA GLU A 238 -18.44 27.14 -6.84
C GLU A 238 -16.92 26.92 -6.87
N LYS A 239 -16.40 25.95 -6.09
CA LYS A 239 -14.96 25.64 -5.98
C LYS A 239 -14.53 24.38 -6.72
N LEU A 240 -15.46 23.66 -7.34
CA LEU A 240 -15.24 22.31 -7.84
C LEU A 240 -14.10 22.21 -8.87
N GLU A 241 -14.08 23.08 -9.87
CA GLU A 241 -13.08 23.02 -10.95
C GLU A 241 -11.68 23.49 -10.49
N GLU A 242 -11.61 24.46 -9.58
CA GLU A 242 -10.38 24.88 -8.90
C GLU A 242 -9.75 23.70 -8.15
N TRP A 243 -10.55 23.04 -7.30
CA TRP A 243 -10.06 21.89 -6.52
C TRP A 243 -9.73 20.66 -7.34
N LYS A 244 -10.49 20.37 -8.40
CA LYS A 244 -10.12 19.31 -9.35
C LYS A 244 -8.75 19.58 -9.96
N THR A 245 -8.44 20.83 -10.30
CA THR A 245 -7.15 21.21 -10.87
C THR A 245 -6.03 21.05 -9.84
N GLU A 246 -6.23 21.53 -8.60
CA GLU A 246 -5.27 21.35 -7.51
C GLU A 246 -5.01 19.86 -7.21
N ILE A 247 -6.07 19.06 -7.10
CA ILE A 247 -5.96 17.62 -6.83
C ILE A 247 -5.18 16.91 -7.93
N ARG A 248 -5.43 17.20 -9.21
CA ARG A 248 -4.64 16.63 -10.32
C ARG A 248 -3.16 16.92 -10.17
N GLY A 249 -2.80 18.10 -9.69
CA GLY A 249 -1.41 18.46 -9.38
C GLY A 249 -0.82 17.59 -8.27
N TYR A 250 -1.56 17.41 -7.17
CA TYR A 250 -1.13 16.54 -6.06
C TYR A 250 -1.07 15.06 -6.45
N GLU A 251 -2.00 14.58 -7.28
CA GLU A 251 -1.97 13.22 -7.81
C GLU A 251 -0.73 12.99 -8.67
N LEU A 252 -0.41 13.92 -9.57
CA LEU A 252 0.80 13.84 -10.39
C LEU A 252 2.06 13.81 -9.52
N ALA A 253 2.17 14.72 -8.55
CA ALA A 253 3.29 14.77 -7.61
C ALA A 253 3.43 13.47 -6.81
N ARG A 254 2.31 12.92 -6.34
CA ARG A 254 2.26 11.65 -5.59
C ARG A 254 2.76 10.47 -6.43
N GLU A 255 2.31 10.33 -7.67
CA GLU A 255 2.72 9.21 -8.54
C GLU A 255 4.19 9.35 -9.00
N GLN A 256 4.73 10.58 -9.08
CA GLN A 256 6.13 10.84 -9.45
C GLN A 256 7.12 10.80 -8.27
N ALA A 257 6.63 10.78 -7.03
CA ALA A 257 7.48 10.81 -5.84
C ALA A 257 8.20 9.47 -5.57
N LEU A 258 7.65 8.36 -6.06
CA LEU A 258 8.22 7.02 -5.87
C LEU A 258 8.19 6.21 -7.18
N THR A 259 9.27 6.35 -7.96
CA THR A 259 9.45 5.68 -9.25
C THR A 259 10.56 4.64 -9.21
N TYR A 260 10.57 3.72 -10.17
CA TYR A 260 11.61 2.70 -10.30
C TYR A 260 13.00 3.34 -10.51
N GLU A 261 13.08 4.33 -11.38
CA GLU A 261 14.33 5.01 -11.73
C GLU A 261 14.98 5.65 -10.51
N GLN A 262 14.17 6.33 -9.68
CA GLN A 262 14.64 6.92 -8.43
C GLN A 262 15.08 5.84 -7.42
N VAL A 263 14.33 4.75 -7.29
CA VAL A 263 14.71 3.62 -6.40
C VAL A 263 16.03 3.01 -6.86
N MET A 264 16.20 2.73 -8.14
CA MET A 264 17.43 2.14 -8.66
C MET A 264 18.63 3.09 -8.58
N ALA A 265 18.41 4.41 -8.72
CA ALA A 265 19.44 5.41 -8.51
C ALA A 265 19.95 5.46 -7.05
N ILE A 266 19.22 4.89 -6.10
CA ILE A 266 19.67 4.72 -4.70
C ILE A 266 20.39 3.38 -4.53
N LEU A 267 19.83 2.29 -5.06
CA LEU A 267 20.31 0.93 -4.76
C LEU A 267 21.55 0.49 -5.55
N VAL A 268 21.85 1.15 -6.67
CA VAL A 268 22.99 0.80 -7.55
C VAL A 268 24.20 1.73 -7.31
N LYS A 269 24.14 2.60 -6.30
CA LYS A 269 25.28 3.40 -5.82
C LYS A 269 26.14 2.61 -4.85
#